data_AF-A0A346PUF8-F1
#
_entry.id   AF-A0A346PUF8-F1
#
_cell.length_a   1.000
_cell.length_b   1.000
_cell.length_c   1.000
_cell.angle_alpha   90.00
_cell.angle_beta   90.00
_cell.angle_gamma   90.00
#
_symmetry.space_group_name_H-M   'P 1'
#
loop_
_entity.id
_entity.type
_entity.pdbx_description
1 polymer ?
#
loop_
_entity_poly.entity_id
_entity_poly.type
_entity_poly.pdbx_seq_one_letter_code
_entity_poly.pdbx_strand_id
1 'polypeptide(L)'
;MTTTQLFIEVGTQLEETSGLLQYGLVALFAAIPIVEIFVVIPIAIGLGLDPLVTGVAAFAGNTASVVLLVAFQQRLATWWHRRRGTAADGDGVGGRARARRIWDRYGLPGLALAGPVVTGIHIAALVGLAAGSKARAVAWWTTVSIGVWTVVFVVASVYGLSLLGIA
;
A
#
# COMPACT_ATOMS: atom_id res chain seq x y z
N MET A 1 -20.00 30.04 -25.03
CA MET A 1 -19.58 28.62 -24.96
C MET A 1 -20.02 28.10 -23.60
N THR A 2 -21.00 27.20 -23.54
CA THR A 2 -21.54 26.67 -22.28
C THR A 2 -20.56 25.65 -21.69
N THR A 3 -20.45 25.57 -20.35
CA THR A 3 -19.54 24.64 -19.65
C THR A 3 -19.70 23.19 -20.13
N THR A 4 -20.92 22.79 -20.46
CA THR A 4 -21.25 21.48 -21.06
C THR A 4 -20.54 21.21 -22.38
N GLN A 5 -20.41 22.22 -23.25
CA GLN A 5 -19.69 22.10 -24.52
C GLN A 5 -18.19 21.96 -24.30
N LEU A 6 -17.65 22.65 -23.30
CA LEU A 6 -16.23 22.57 -22.93
C LEU A 6 -15.86 21.18 -22.39
N PHE A 7 -16.77 20.52 -21.65
CA PHE A 7 -16.58 19.13 -21.21
C PHE A 7 -16.64 18.12 -22.35
N ILE A 8 -17.54 18.32 -23.33
CA ILE A 8 -17.64 17.45 -24.50
C ILE A 8 -16.39 17.61 -25.38
N GLU A 9 -15.94 18.85 -25.59
CA GLU A 9 -14.77 19.16 -26.41
C GLU A 9 -13.45 18.67 -25.78
N VAL A 10 -13.30 18.81 -24.46
CA VAL A 10 -12.18 18.20 -23.71
C VAL A 10 -12.26 16.67 -23.73
N GLY A 11 -13.46 16.09 -23.67
CA GLY A 11 -13.67 14.64 -23.80
C GLY A 11 -13.22 14.10 -25.16
N THR A 12 -13.58 14.79 -26.24
CA THR A 12 -13.19 14.41 -27.61
C THR A 12 -11.70 14.58 -27.88
N GLN A 13 -11.06 15.61 -27.31
CA GLN A 13 -9.60 15.83 -27.42
C GLN A 13 -8.78 14.76 -26.68
N LEU A 14 -9.35 14.17 -25.62
CA LEU A 14 -8.74 13.06 -24.88
C LEU A 14 -8.89 11.72 -25.63
N GLU A 15 -9.97 11.51 -26.37
CA GLU A 15 -10.14 10.34 -27.26
C GLU A 15 -9.18 10.34 -28.45
N GLU A 16 -8.80 11.51 -28.97
CA GLU A 16 -7.82 11.65 -30.06
C GLU A 16 -6.36 11.44 -29.60
N THR A 17 -6.10 11.49 -28.29
CA THR A 17 -4.77 11.25 -27.73
C THR A 17 -4.53 9.74 -27.59
N SER A 18 -3.76 9.18 -28.54
CA SER A 18 -3.24 7.80 -28.62
C SER A 18 -3.67 6.87 -27.48
N GLY A 19 -4.53 5.88 -27.77
CA GLY A 19 -5.07 4.95 -26.77
C GLY A 19 -4.03 4.28 -25.85
N LEU A 20 -2.76 4.21 -26.25
CA LEU A 20 -1.63 3.82 -25.39
C LEU A 20 -1.45 4.71 -24.15
N LEU A 21 -1.68 6.01 -24.24
CA LEU A 21 -1.62 6.94 -23.11
C LEU A 21 -2.82 6.75 -22.18
N GLN A 22 -4.01 6.48 -22.74
CA GLN A 22 -5.21 6.16 -21.97
C GLN A 22 -5.08 4.81 -21.24
N TYR A 23 -4.60 3.76 -21.91
CA TYR A 23 -4.25 2.49 -21.26
C TYR A 23 -3.08 2.65 -20.28
N GLY A 24 -2.13 3.55 -20.55
CA GLY A 24 -1.03 3.89 -19.65
C GLY A 24 -1.52 4.58 -18.37
N LEU A 25 -2.48 5.50 -18.49
CA LEU A 25 -3.14 6.15 -17.36
C LEU A 25 -4.02 5.15 -16.60
N VAL A 26 -4.80 4.30 -17.27
CA VAL A 26 -5.58 3.23 -16.63
C VAL A 26 -4.67 2.23 -15.92
N ALA A 27 -3.54 1.84 -16.50
CA ALA A 27 -2.55 0.99 -15.85
C ALA A 27 -1.88 1.70 -14.66
N LEU A 28 -1.61 3.01 -14.76
CA LEU A 28 -1.09 3.82 -13.67
C LEU A 28 -2.10 3.92 -12.52
N PHE A 29 -3.39 4.14 -12.82
CA PHE A 29 -4.50 4.23 -11.87
C PHE A 29 -4.88 2.87 -11.25
N ALA A 30 -4.86 1.78 -12.03
CA ALA A 30 -5.10 0.42 -11.54
C ALA A 30 -3.92 -0.15 -10.74
N ALA A 31 -2.71 0.37 -10.98
CA ALA A 31 -1.54 0.10 -10.14
C ALA A 31 -1.58 0.86 -8.81
N ILE A 32 -2.56 1.74 -8.59
CA ILE A 32 -2.67 2.52 -7.36
C ILE A 32 -3.25 1.62 -6.25
N PRO A 33 -2.48 1.30 -5.21
CA PRO A 33 -2.93 0.46 -4.09
C PRO A 33 -3.87 1.20 -3.11
N ILE A 34 -4.44 2.35 -3.49
CA ILE A 34 -5.01 3.37 -2.59
C ILE A 34 -6.36 2.98 -1.98
N VAL A 35 -7.01 1.92 -2.46
CA VAL A 35 -8.23 1.44 -1.79
C VAL A 35 -7.83 0.63 -0.56
N GLU A 36 -7.33 1.34 0.44
CA GLU A 36 -6.85 0.79 1.68
C GLU A 36 -8.02 0.32 2.54
N ILE A 37 -7.71 -0.59 3.46
CA ILE A 37 -8.66 -1.22 4.38
C ILE A 37 -9.56 -0.22 5.14
N PHE A 38 -9.07 1.00 5.38
CA PHE A 38 -9.82 2.04 6.09
C PHE A 38 -10.99 2.62 5.28
N VAL A 39 -10.95 2.52 3.94
CA VAL A 39 -12.07 2.92 3.06
C VAL A 39 -12.96 1.72 2.75
N VAL A 40 -12.36 0.59 2.39
CA VAL A 40 -13.10 -0.60 1.94
C VAL A 40 -14.00 -1.15 3.03
N ILE A 41 -13.48 -1.29 4.26
CA ILE A 41 -14.19 -1.99 5.34
C ILE A 41 -15.46 -1.22 5.78
N PRO A 42 -15.41 0.10 6.08
CA PRO A 42 -16.62 0.83 6.47
C PRO A 42 -17.67 0.87 5.37
N ILE A 43 -17.27 1.05 4.11
CA ILE A 43 -18.19 1.08 2.98
C ILE A 43 -18.86 -0.29 2.81
N ALA A 44 -18.07 -1.37 2.79
CA ALA A 44 -18.60 -2.72 2.62
C ALA A 44 -19.61 -3.10 3.72
N ILE A 45 -19.27 -2.85 4.99
CA ILE A 45 -20.16 -3.11 6.12
C ILE A 45 -21.37 -2.18 6.07
N GLY A 46 -21.19 -0.90 5.69
CA GLY A 46 -22.29 0.05 5.49
C GLY A 46 -23.25 -0.33 4.37
N LEU A 47 -22.80 -1.10 3.39
CA LEU A 47 -23.63 -1.73 2.35
C LEU A 47 -24.33 -3.02 2.82
N GLY A 48 -24.15 -3.41 4.09
CA GLY A 48 -24.75 -4.60 4.68
C GLY A 48 -23.99 -5.91 4.45
N LEU A 49 -22.72 -5.85 4.00
CA LEU A 49 -21.90 -7.05 3.88
C LEU A 49 -21.48 -7.59 5.25
N ASP A 50 -21.33 -8.92 5.35
CA ASP A 50 -20.90 -9.57 6.58
C ASP A 50 -19.53 -9.03 7.04
N PRO A 51 -19.40 -8.55 8.30
CA PRO A 51 -18.16 -7.95 8.79
C PRO A 51 -16.98 -8.91 8.82
N LEU A 52 -17.21 -10.20 9.08
CA LEU A 52 -16.14 -11.19 9.18
C LEU A 52 -15.58 -11.51 7.80
N VAL A 53 -16.45 -11.79 6.83
CA VAL A 53 -16.05 -12.04 5.43
C VAL A 53 -15.36 -10.81 4.84
N THR A 54 -15.90 -9.62 5.11
CA THR A 54 -15.30 -8.35 4.68
C THR A 54 -13.90 -8.17 5.26
N GLY A 55 -13.73 -8.41 6.56
CA GLY A 55 -12.43 -8.32 7.23
C GLY A 55 -11.40 -9.29 6.65
N VAL A 56 -11.77 -10.56 6.45
CA VAL A 56 -10.89 -11.58 5.87
C VAL A 56 -10.50 -11.22 4.43
N ALA A 57 -11.45 -10.80 3.60
CA ALA A 57 -11.19 -10.41 2.23
C ALA A 57 -10.27 -9.17 2.15
N ALA A 58 -10.53 -8.15 2.96
CA ALA A 58 -9.72 -6.93 3.03
C ALA A 58 -8.29 -7.23 3.49
N PHE A 59 -8.13 -8.06 4.53
CA PHE A 59 -6.83 -8.52 5.02
C PHE A 59 -6.05 -9.32 3.96
N ALA A 60 -6.72 -10.28 3.31
CA ALA A 60 -6.11 -11.13 2.31
C ALA A 60 -5.66 -10.32 1.08
N GLY A 61 -6.53 -9.44 0.56
CA GLY A 61 -6.22 -8.58 -0.58
C GLY A 61 -5.05 -7.64 -0.31
N ASN A 62 -5.04 -6.97 0.86
CA ASN A 62 -3.93 -6.09 1.23
C ASN A 62 -2.63 -6.85 1.44
N THR A 63 -2.67 -7.97 2.16
CA THR A 63 -1.49 -8.81 2.38
C THR A 63 -0.92 -9.32 1.05
N ALA A 64 -1.76 -9.79 0.13
CA ALA A 64 -1.33 -10.25 -1.18
C ALA A 64 -0.63 -9.14 -1.98
N SER A 65 -1.20 -7.92 -1.99
CA SER A 65 -0.61 -6.78 -2.70
C SER A 65 0.75 -6.37 -2.13
N VAL A 66 0.91 -6.38 -0.81
CA VAL A 66 2.18 -6.07 -0.14
C VAL A 66 3.22 -7.15 -0.42
N VAL A 67 2.85 -8.43 -0.30
CA VAL A 67 3.77 -9.54 -0.60
C VAL A 67 4.23 -9.46 -2.06
N LEU A 68 3.32 -9.15 -2.99
CA LEU A 68 3.66 -8.96 -4.40
C LEU A 68 4.61 -7.78 -4.59
N LEU A 69 4.36 -6.64 -3.94
CA LEU A 69 5.22 -5.46 -3.97
C LEU A 69 6.63 -5.78 -3.47
N VAL A 70 6.73 -6.44 -2.31
CA VAL A 70 8.02 -6.84 -1.70
C VAL A 70 8.77 -7.80 -2.62
N ALA A 71 8.09 -8.81 -3.17
CA ALA A 71 8.69 -9.78 -4.10
C ALA A 71 9.16 -9.11 -5.40
N PHE A 72 8.39 -8.17 -5.93
CA PHE A 72 8.75 -7.39 -7.12
C PHE A 72 10.01 -6.54 -6.86
N GLN A 73 10.05 -5.82 -5.74
CA GLN A 73 11.22 -5.05 -5.32
C GLN A 73 12.49 -5.91 -5.22
N GLN A 74 12.39 -7.10 -4.63
CA GLN A 74 13.54 -8.02 -4.56
C GLN A 74 14.04 -8.46 -5.94
N ARG A 75 13.12 -8.80 -6.86
CA ARG A 75 13.48 -9.18 -8.24
C ARG A 75 14.14 -8.02 -8.99
N LEU A 76 13.62 -6.82 -8.80
CA LEU A 76 14.14 -5.62 -9.46
C LEU A 76 15.52 -5.24 -8.91
N ALA A 77 15.71 -5.30 -7.58
CA ALA A 77 17.01 -5.06 -6.94
C ALA A 77 18.07 -6.06 -7.41
N THR A 78 17.75 -7.36 -7.40
CA THR A 78 18.68 -8.40 -7.88
C THR A 78 19.02 -8.27 -9.36
N TRP A 79 18.07 -7.89 -10.19
CA TRP A 79 18.30 -7.58 -11.61
C TRP A 79 19.19 -6.35 -11.81
N TRP A 80 18.99 -5.28 -11.04
CA TRP A 80 19.83 -4.08 -11.09
C TRP A 80 21.26 -4.35 -10.64
N HIS A 81 21.45 -5.11 -9.57
CA HIS A 81 22.78 -5.51 -9.10
C HIS A 81 23.52 -6.40 -10.11
N ARG A 82 22.81 -7.23 -10.88
CA ARG A 82 23.41 -8.01 -11.98
C ARG A 82 23.81 -7.14 -13.18
N ARG A 83 23.12 -6.02 -13.41
CA ARG A 83 23.40 -5.11 -14.54
C ARG A 83 24.44 -4.03 -14.24
N ARG A 84 24.54 -3.57 -12.98
CA ARG A 84 25.56 -2.65 -12.53
C ARG A 84 26.60 -3.47 -11.78
N GLY A 85 27.65 -3.91 -12.50
CA GLY A 85 28.79 -4.59 -11.89
C GLY A 85 29.25 -3.85 -10.63
N THR A 86 29.45 -4.62 -9.56
CA THR A 86 29.90 -4.24 -8.21
C THR A 86 30.47 -2.83 -8.08
N ALA A 87 29.59 -1.83 -7.94
CA ALA A 87 29.99 -0.48 -7.55
C ALA A 87 29.57 -0.27 -6.09
N ALA A 88 30.55 -0.52 -5.22
CA ALA A 88 30.69 -0.07 -3.84
C ALA A 88 29.65 -0.56 -2.82
N ASP A 89 29.87 -1.77 -2.29
CA ASP A 89 29.68 -1.98 -0.85
C ASP A 89 30.83 -1.27 -0.12
N GLY A 90 30.67 0.05 0.02
CA GLY A 90 31.47 0.85 0.94
C GLY A 90 31.10 0.46 2.36
N ASP A 91 31.81 -0.53 2.88
CA ASP A 91 31.80 -0.98 4.27
C ASP A 91 32.06 0.18 5.24
N GLY A 92 30.98 0.85 5.67
CA GLY A 92 30.97 1.72 6.83
C GLY A 92 30.80 0.90 8.11
N VAL A 93 31.86 0.17 8.48
CA VAL A 93 31.90 -0.82 9.57
C VAL A 93 31.62 -0.14 10.93
N GLY A 94 30.56 -0.59 11.61
CA GLY A 94 30.26 -0.25 13.02
C GLY A 94 28.95 0.51 13.24
N GLY A 95 28.90 1.79 12.85
CA GLY A 95 27.77 2.69 13.16
C GLY A 95 26.48 2.38 12.40
N ARG A 96 26.59 2.08 11.10
CA ARG A 96 25.44 1.85 10.21
C ARG A 96 24.73 0.52 10.54
N ALA A 97 25.49 -0.49 10.95
CA ALA A 97 24.93 -1.77 11.43
C ALA A 97 24.19 -1.63 12.77
N ARG A 98 24.67 -0.78 13.69
CA ARG A 98 23.98 -0.49 14.94
C ARG A 98 22.68 0.29 14.69
N ALA A 99 22.73 1.32 13.85
CA ALA A 99 21.54 2.08 13.46
C ALA A 99 20.48 1.17 12.81
N ARG A 100 20.89 0.28 11.91
CA ARG A 100 19.98 -0.69 11.27
C ARG A 100 19.35 -1.67 12.27
N ARG A 101 20.11 -2.17 13.25
CA ARG A 101 19.54 -3.02 14.31
C ARG A 101 18.48 -2.30 15.15
N ILE A 102 18.72 -1.03 15.47
CA ILE A 102 17.76 -0.21 16.21
C ILE A 102 16.52 0.05 15.35
N TRP A 103 16.71 0.39 14.08
CA TRP A 103 15.64 0.56 13.11
C TRP A 103 14.78 -0.70 12.96
N ASP A 104 15.39 -1.86 12.68
CA ASP A 104 14.66 -3.13 12.51
C ASP A 104 13.86 -3.52 13.77
N ARG A 105 14.31 -3.08 14.96
CA ARG A 105 13.68 -3.41 16.25
C ARG A 105 12.55 -2.46 16.63
N TYR A 106 12.66 -1.17 16.32
CA TYR A 106 11.72 -0.15 16.79
C TYR A 106 11.14 0.70 15.65
N GLY A 107 11.97 1.07 14.69
CA GLY A 107 11.57 1.89 13.54
C GLY A 107 10.63 1.13 12.61
N LEU A 108 11.01 -0.06 12.17
CA LEU A 108 10.20 -0.86 11.24
C LEU A 108 8.84 -1.27 11.82
N PRO A 109 8.72 -1.82 13.05
CA PRO A 109 7.42 -2.16 13.62
C PRO A 109 6.54 -0.94 13.84
N GLY A 110 7.13 0.15 14.37
CA GLY A 110 6.41 1.40 14.61
C GLY A 110 5.91 2.03 13.31
N LEU A 111 6.77 2.08 12.29
CA LEU A 111 6.41 2.57 10.97
C LEU A 111 5.34 1.69 10.32
N ALA A 112 5.46 0.37 10.41
CA ALA A 112 4.46 -0.53 9.84
C ALA A 112 3.10 -0.32 10.50
N LEU A 113 3.06 -0.18 11.83
CA LEU A 113 1.82 0.02 12.59
C LEU A 113 1.21 1.41 12.37
N ALA A 114 2.01 2.48 12.31
CA ALA A 114 1.54 3.83 12.00
C ALA A 114 1.24 4.04 10.52
N GLY A 115 1.85 3.20 9.67
CA GLY A 115 1.84 3.29 8.20
C GLY A 115 0.46 3.50 7.61
N PRO A 116 -0.55 2.63 7.89
CA PRO A 116 -1.89 2.75 7.30
C PRO A 116 -2.57 4.10 7.52
N VAL A 117 -2.31 4.77 8.64
CA VAL A 117 -2.93 6.07 8.94
C VAL A 117 -2.09 7.24 8.44
N VAL A 118 -0.76 7.14 8.52
CA VAL A 118 0.13 8.28 8.24
C VAL A 118 0.53 8.35 6.77
N THR A 119 0.89 7.21 6.19
CA THR A 119 1.53 7.16 4.85
C THR A 119 0.85 6.21 3.88
N GLY A 120 -0.02 5.35 4.38
CA GLY A 120 -0.48 4.15 3.70
C GLY A 120 0.43 2.94 3.90
N ILE A 121 -0.16 1.75 3.75
CA ILE A 121 0.47 0.44 3.99
C ILE A 121 1.67 0.22 3.05
N HIS A 122 1.51 0.52 1.77
CA HIS A 122 2.50 0.24 0.72
C HIS A 122 3.69 1.18 0.81
N ILE A 123 3.46 2.45 1.13
CA ILE A 123 4.53 3.43 1.33
C ILE A 123 5.37 3.08 2.55
N ALA A 124 4.74 2.68 3.66
CA ALA A 124 5.46 2.22 4.86
C ALA A 124 6.35 1.00 4.55
N ALA A 125 5.86 0.04 3.75
CA ALA A 125 6.64 -1.11 3.31
C ALA A 125 7.84 -0.69 2.43
N LEU A 126 7.64 0.23 1.49
CA LEU A 126 8.71 0.75 0.63
C LEU A 126 9.77 1.50 1.44
N VAL A 127 9.37 2.34 2.39
CA VAL A 127 10.30 3.04 3.30
C VAL A 127 11.08 2.03 4.15
N GLY A 128 10.43 0.99 4.66
CA GLY A 128 11.09 -0.09 5.38
C GLY A 128 12.17 -0.77 4.53
N LEU A 129 11.87 -1.10 3.28
CA LEU A 129 12.83 -1.67 2.33
C LEU A 129 13.96 -0.68 1.99
N ALA A 130 13.64 0.59 1.73
CA ALA A 130 14.59 1.64 1.39
C ALA A 130 15.55 1.98 2.54
N ALA A 131 15.08 1.90 3.79
CA ALA A 131 15.91 1.99 5.00
C ALA A 131 16.85 0.78 5.17
N GLY A 132 16.80 -0.17 4.24
CA GLY A 132 17.64 -1.36 4.22
C GLY A 132 17.09 -2.50 5.07
N SER A 133 15.85 -2.46 5.56
CA SER A 133 15.29 -3.56 6.35
C SER A 133 15.19 -4.84 5.50
N LYS A 134 15.31 -6.00 6.14
CA LYS A 134 15.14 -7.28 5.43
C LYS A 134 13.72 -7.38 4.89
N ALA A 135 13.55 -7.68 3.61
CA ALA A 135 12.24 -7.84 2.98
C ALA A 135 11.29 -8.80 3.71
N ARG A 136 11.80 -9.91 4.27
CA ARG A 136 11.00 -10.82 5.10
C ARG A 136 10.47 -10.16 6.37
N ALA A 137 11.29 -9.30 7.01
CA ALA A 137 10.88 -8.57 8.20
C ALA A 137 9.86 -7.49 7.86
N VAL A 138 10.05 -6.78 6.74
CA VAL A 138 9.09 -5.79 6.24
C VAL A 138 7.75 -6.47 5.96
N ALA A 139 7.74 -7.54 5.17
CA ALA A 139 6.52 -8.29 4.87
C ALA A 139 5.81 -8.75 6.15
N TRP A 140 6.55 -9.33 7.11
CA TRP A 140 5.98 -9.76 8.38
C TRP A 140 5.34 -8.62 9.17
N TRP A 141 6.08 -7.53 9.42
CA TRP A 141 5.57 -6.41 10.22
C TRP A 141 4.42 -5.67 9.54
N THR A 142 4.47 -5.52 8.22
CA THR A 142 3.37 -4.94 7.47
C THR A 142 2.14 -5.84 7.50
N THR A 143 2.27 -7.16 7.36
CA THR A 143 1.13 -8.10 7.51
C THR A 143 0.52 -8.04 8.90
N VAL A 144 1.34 -7.98 9.96
CA VAL A 144 0.84 -7.81 11.34
C VAL A 144 0.07 -6.50 11.47
N SER A 145 0.60 -5.41 10.93
CA SER A 145 -0.09 -4.10 10.94
C SER A 145 -1.43 -4.14 10.22
N ILE A 146 -1.48 -4.72 9.01
CA ILE A 146 -2.73 -4.90 8.26
C ILE A 146 -3.73 -5.66 9.13
N GLY A 147 -3.32 -6.76 9.76
CA GLY A 147 -4.20 -7.55 10.64
C GLY A 147 -4.76 -6.75 11.80
N VAL A 148 -3.91 -5.99 12.51
CA VAL A 148 -4.34 -5.11 13.61
C VAL A 148 -5.36 -4.09 13.11
N TRP A 149 -5.05 -3.38 12.03
CA TRP A 149 -5.94 -2.34 11.50
C TRP A 149 -7.22 -2.89 10.89
N THR A 150 -7.19 -4.07 10.27
CA THR A 150 -8.40 -4.75 9.81
C THR A 150 -9.35 -4.99 10.97
N VAL A 151 -8.85 -5.52 12.10
CA VAL A 151 -9.67 -5.72 13.30
C VAL A 151 -10.23 -4.38 13.80
N VAL A 152 -9.38 -3.36 13.91
CA VAL A 152 -9.78 -2.02 14.34
C VAL A 152 -10.90 -1.46 13.46
N PHE A 153 -10.76 -1.51 12.13
CA PHE A 153 -11.75 -0.94 11.21
C PHE A 153 -13.04 -1.76 11.16
N VAL A 154 -12.98 -3.09 11.23
CA VAL A 154 -14.19 -3.92 11.31
C VAL A 154 -14.97 -3.59 12.58
N VAL A 155 -14.30 -3.59 13.73
CA VAL A 155 -14.90 -3.22 15.02
C VAL A 155 -15.47 -1.80 14.96
N ALA A 156 -14.68 -0.83 14.52
CA ALA A 156 -15.11 0.56 14.45
C ALA A 156 -16.30 0.75 13.50
N SER A 157 -16.37 -0.02 12.41
CA SER A 157 -17.47 0.08 11.44
C SER A 157 -18.75 -0.54 11.98
N VAL A 158 -18.68 -1.73 12.60
CA VAL A 158 -19.85 -2.36 13.24
C VAL A 158 -20.43 -1.47 14.32
N TYR A 159 -19.60 -1.01 15.27
CA TYR A 159 -20.08 -0.15 16.35
C TYR A 159 -20.45 1.26 15.84
N GLY A 160 -19.68 1.83 14.91
CA GLY A 160 -19.95 3.15 14.36
C GLY A 160 -21.28 3.21 13.61
N LEU A 161 -21.61 2.20 12.80
CA LEU A 161 -22.88 2.13 12.08
C LEU A 161 -24.06 1.85 13.00
N SER A 162 -23.87 1.05 14.06
CA SER A 162 -24.90 0.83 15.08
C SER A 162 -25.25 2.10 15.85
N LEU A 163 -24.26 2.95 16.16
CA LEU A 163 -24.47 4.25 16.81
C LEU A 163 -25.21 5.25 15.91
N LEU A 164 -25.03 5.13 14.60
CA LEU A 164 -25.72 5.95 13.60
C LEU A 164 -27.14 5.42 13.27
N GLY A 165 -27.52 4.26 13.81
CA GLY A 165 -28.81 3.62 13.56
C GLY A 165 -28.95 3.04 12.14
N ILE A 166 -27.83 2.78 11.47
CA ILE A 166 -27.79 2.29 10.07
C ILE A 166 -27.66 0.74 10.04
N ALA A 167 -27.21 0.12 11.14
CA ALA A 167 -27.00 -1.31 11.30
C ALA A 167 -27.56 -1.83 12.62
#